data_AF-A0A075H9B3-F1
#
_entry.id   AF-A0A075H9B3-F1
#
_cell.length_a   1.000
_cell.length_b   1.000
_cell.length_c   1.000
_cell.angle_alpha   90.00
_cell.angle_beta   90.00
_cell.angle_gamma   90.00
#
_symmetry.space_group_name_H-M   'P 1'
#
loop_
_entity.id
_entity.type
_entity.pdbx_description
1 polymer ?
#
loop_
_entity_poly.entity_id
_entity_poly.type
_entity_poly.pdbx_seq_one_letter_code
_entity_poly.pdbx_strand_id
1 'polypeptide(L)'
;MTMAAHDSSARWRTFLTEAKEDDILLILSKQSSPYLDIPFHELQAFDPEFAEDVLQHPRQILDRGSQTLVEICRERGEDIDAMLRVGELPRDSRRNLRDIGTADIERLRSVEVIITKISDLKPRLHIAVFTCEACGNTIEVSQKNERELVEPLRCPTDSGCGGSRNSKDNPTRFNLVVNVSRMVNNQWIEIQELPESVPSGAQPTRGSVLVEGDQVNRHLPGERIVANVMPVVRSEVKRNRKTPMFDIIHHLISSEHESTPFNEIKINDEDREKILEISRRDDLIGLMQNSIAPSVFATGVMHYVKRSLALQLFGGVSRINQDRTRTRGDIHILLMGDPGVAKSQVLNYMSKISPPRQACFRRGSLRGWPNSRGCQGCFRRRQVRTGGRSPTLVGQRISSD
;
A
#
# COMPACT_ATOMS: atom_id res chain seq x y z
N MET A 1 12.05 24.76 17.04
CA MET A 1 10.91 24.95 16.11
C MET A 1 11.36 25.96 15.09
N THR A 2 11.58 25.54 13.85
CA THR A 2 12.00 26.40 12.73
C THR A 2 10.84 27.31 12.32
N MET A 3 11.13 28.52 11.84
CA MET A 3 10.10 29.51 11.42
C MET A 3 9.14 28.97 10.35
N ALA A 4 9.57 27.99 9.55
CA ALA A 4 8.76 27.28 8.55
C ALA A 4 7.52 26.58 9.16
N ALA A 5 7.61 26.14 10.42
CA ALA A 5 6.51 25.47 11.09
C ALA A 5 5.31 26.42 11.33
N HIS A 6 5.54 27.67 11.70
CA HIS A 6 4.45 28.59 12.05
C HIS A 6 3.67 29.09 10.82
N ASP A 7 4.29 29.12 9.65
CA ASP A 7 3.67 29.57 8.39
C ASP A 7 2.89 28.46 7.66
N SER A 8 3.14 27.19 8.01
CA SER A 8 2.54 26.04 7.30
C SER A 8 1.01 25.99 7.32
N SER A 9 0.34 26.44 8.39
CA SER A 9 -1.13 26.44 8.44
C SER A 9 -1.75 27.50 7.52
N ALA A 10 -1.11 28.67 7.38
CA ALA A 10 -1.56 29.72 6.48
C ALA A 10 -1.39 29.27 5.02
N ARG A 11 -0.24 28.68 4.67
CA ARG A 11 0.01 28.11 3.34
C ARG A 11 -0.99 27.01 2.98
N TRP A 12 -1.26 26.09 3.90
CA TRP A 12 -2.29 25.07 3.71
C TRP A 12 -3.67 25.69 3.49
N ARG A 13 -4.04 26.72 4.25
CA ARG A 13 -5.34 27.38 4.10
C ARG A 13 -5.49 28.01 2.72
N THR A 14 -4.46 28.69 2.23
CA THR A 14 -4.44 29.28 0.88
C THR A 14 -4.53 28.18 -0.18
N PHE A 15 -3.69 27.14 -0.09
CA PHE A 15 -3.70 26.03 -1.04
C PHE A 15 -5.05 25.31 -1.11
N LEU A 16 -5.63 24.97 0.05
CA LEU A 16 -6.91 24.27 0.13
C LEU A 16 -8.07 25.11 -0.41
N THR A 17 -8.04 26.43 -0.21
CA THR A 17 -9.09 27.34 -0.69
C THR A 17 -8.96 27.61 -2.19
N GLU A 18 -7.75 27.75 -2.72
CA GLU A 18 -7.53 28.10 -4.13
C GLU A 18 -7.53 26.88 -5.07
N ALA A 19 -6.87 25.79 -4.68
CA ALA A 19 -6.62 24.66 -5.58
C ALA A 19 -7.60 23.50 -5.41
N LYS A 20 -8.15 23.28 -4.21
CA LYS A 20 -8.94 22.09 -3.87
C LYS A 20 -10.35 22.39 -3.35
N GLU A 21 -10.92 23.52 -3.73
CA GLU A 21 -12.27 23.90 -3.28
C GLU A 21 -13.34 22.88 -3.70
N ASP A 22 -13.29 22.38 -4.94
CA ASP A 22 -14.23 21.38 -5.44
C ASP A 22 -14.17 20.07 -4.65
N ASP A 23 -12.97 19.61 -4.32
CA ASP A 23 -12.76 18.38 -3.53
C ASP A 23 -13.30 18.55 -2.10
N ILE A 24 -13.13 19.73 -1.50
CA ILE A 24 -13.69 20.05 -0.19
C ILE A 24 -15.22 20.06 -0.24
N LEU A 25 -15.82 20.62 -1.29
CA LEU A 25 -17.27 20.59 -1.48
C LEU A 25 -17.79 19.16 -1.62
N LEU A 26 -17.07 18.28 -2.30
CA LEU A 26 -17.40 16.85 -2.39
C LEU A 26 -17.38 16.18 -1.01
N ILE A 27 -16.37 16.47 -0.18
CA ILE A 27 -16.28 15.95 1.20
C ILE A 27 -17.46 16.45 2.05
N LEU A 28 -17.78 17.75 1.96
CA LEU A 28 -18.90 18.36 2.68
C LEU A 28 -20.25 17.76 2.28
N SER A 29 -20.42 17.44 1.00
CA SER A 29 -21.63 16.78 0.50
C SER A 29 -21.77 15.31 0.95
N LYS A 30 -20.77 14.77 1.67
CA LYS A 30 -20.67 13.36 2.12
C LYS A 30 -20.71 12.35 0.96
N GLN A 31 -20.44 12.82 -0.27
CA GLN A 31 -20.35 11.95 -1.45
C GLN A 31 -18.99 11.26 -1.53
N SER A 32 -17.94 11.90 -1.02
CA SER A 32 -16.61 11.33 -0.90
C SER A 32 -16.28 10.93 0.54
N SER A 33 -15.30 10.03 0.65
CA SER A 33 -14.67 9.66 1.90
C SER A 33 -13.99 10.87 2.56
N PRO A 34 -13.84 10.88 3.90
CA PRO A 34 -13.24 11.98 4.65
C PRO A 34 -11.71 12.00 4.54
N TYR A 35 -11.17 11.82 3.35
CA TYR A 35 -9.75 11.97 3.08
C TYR A 35 -9.54 12.71 1.76
N LEU A 36 -8.47 13.50 1.71
CA LEU A 36 -8.08 14.28 0.55
C LEU A 36 -6.70 13.80 0.08
N ASP A 37 -6.67 13.17 -1.10
CA ASP A 37 -5.44 12.76 -1.76
C ASP A 37 -4.93 13.92 -2.63
N ILE A 38 -3.75 14.44 -2.29
CA ILE A 38 -3.12 15.57 -2.99
C ILE A 38 -1.89 15.04 -3.74
N PRO A 39 -1.84 15.13 -5.08
CA PRO A 39 -0.64 14.79 -5.81
C PRO A 39 0.45 15.85 -5.56
N PHE A 40 1.69 15.39 -5.35
CA PHE A 40 2.81 16.27 -5.00
C PHE A 40 3.09 17.34 -6.06
N HIS A 41 2.82 17.05 -7.34
CA HIS A 41 3.02 18.01 -8.42
C HIS A 41 2.18 19.29 -8.24
N GLU A 42 0.99 19.21 -7.62
CA GLU A 42 0.13 20.38 -7.38
C GLU A 42 0.72 21.25 -6.27
N LEU A 43 1.25 20.63 -5.21
CA LEU A 43 1.94 21.34 -4.13
C LEU A 43 3.20 22.03 -4.66
N GLN A 44 3.97 21.36 -5.53
CA GLN A 44 5.16 21.92 -6.14
C GLN A 44 4.85 23.08 -7.10
N ALA A 45 3.73 23.02 -7.82
CA ALA A 45 3.29 24.10 -8.72
C ALA A 45 2.84 25.34 -7.95
N PHE A 46 2.24 25.15 -6.76
CA PHE A 46 1.81 26.25 -5.90
C PHE A 46 2.99 26.92 -5.17
N ASP A 47 3.77 26.14 -4.43
CA ASP A 47 4.93 26.63 -3.68
C ASP A 47 6.04 25.56 -3.59
N PRO A 48 7.15 25.72 -4.33
CA PRO A 48 8.27 24.79 -4.29
C PRO A 48 8.94 24.65 -2.92
N GLU A 49 9.03 25.73 -2.14
CA GLU A 49 9.66 25.70 -0.81
C GLU A 49 8.79 24.89 0.15
N PHE A 50 7.47 25.10 0.10
CA PHE A 50 6.52 24.35 0.89
C PHE A 50 6.51 22.85 0.53
N ALA A 51 6.60 22.52 -0.76
CA ALA A 51 6.70 21.14 -1.21
C ALA A 51 7.97 20.45 -0.69
N GLU A 52 9.11 21.16 -0.61
CA GLU A 52 10.32 20.63 0.00
C GLU A 52 10.16 20.43 1.52
N ASP A 53 9.55 21.39 2.21
CA ASP A 53 9.25 21.28 3.63
C ASP A 53 8.39 20.04 3.94
N VAL A 54 7.38 19.74 3.11
CA VAL A 54 6.55 18.52 3.22
C VAL A 54 7.41 17.25 3.15
N LEU A 55 8.47 17.22 2.35
CA LEU A 55 9.38 16.07 2.26
C LEU A 55 10.31 15.97 3.49
N GLN A 56 10.78 17.11 4.00
CA GLN A 56 11.73 17.16 5.12
C GLN A 56 11.05 16.95 6.48
N HIS A 57 9.86 17.52 6.69
CA HIS A 57 9.12 17.52 7.94
C HIS A 57 7.63 17.13 7.78
N PRO A 58 7.33 15.99 7.16
CA PRO A 58 5.96 15.57 6.82
C PRO A 58 5.04 15.50 8.04
N ARG A 59 5.52 14.97 9.17
CA ARG A 59 4.67 14.75 10.35
C ARG A 59 4.00 16.04 10.84
N GLN A 60 4.78 17.10 11.02
CA GLN A 60 4.27 18.36 11.55
C GLN A 60 3.40 19.10 10.53
N ILE A 61 3.76 19.02 9.26
CA ILE A 61 3.09 19.75 8.18
C ILE A 61 1.77 19.07 7.81
N LEU A 62 1.73 17.74 7.71
CA LEU A 62 0.51 17.00 7.43
C LEU A 62 -0.48 17.02 8.60
N ASP A 63 0.02 16.96 9.85
CA ASP A 63 -0.82 17.11 11.04
C ASP A 63 -1.51 18.48 11.03
N ARG A 64 -0.77 19.56 10.71
CA ARG A 64 -1.34 20.90 10.57
C ARG A 64 -2.28 21.04 9.37
N GLY A 65 -1.94 20.46 8.23
CA GLY A 65 -2.81 20.47 7.05
C GLY A 65 -4.16 19.79 7.34
N SER A 66 -4.14 18.68 8.06
CA SER A 66 -5.36 18.00 8.50
C SER A 66 -6.17 18.85 9.49
N GLN A 67 -5.52 19.54 10.43
CA GLN A 67 -6.18 20.50 11.33
C GLN A 67 -6.82 21.66 10.57
N THR A 68 -6.09 22.29 9.64
CA THR A 68 -6.61 23.37 8.79
C THR A 68 -7.80 22.89 7.96
N LEU A 69 -7.77 21.67 7.44
CA LEU A 69 -8.89 21.08 6.69
C LEU A 69 -10.13 20.93 7.57
N VAL A 70 -9.97 20.42 8.80
CA VAL A 70 -11.06 20.31 9.79
C VAL A 70 -11.61 21.70 10.16
N GLU A 71 -10.75 22.70 10.33
CA GLU A 71 -11.16 24.09 10.60
C GLU A 71 -12.02 24.66 9.45
N ILE A 72 -11.60 24.47 8.19
CA ILE A 72 -12.36 24.91 7.01
C ILE A 72 -13.70 24.18 6.92
N CYS A 73 -13.74 22.87 7.18
CA CYS A 73 -14.98 22.11 7.22
C CYS A 73 -15.94 22.63 8.31
N ARG A 74 -15.40 22.97 9.49
CA ARG A 74 -16.16 23.54 10.60
C ARG A 74 -16.71 24.93 10.28
N GLU A 75 -15.93 25.79 9.64
CA GLU A 75 -16.38 27.10 9.16
C GLU A 75 -17.54 26.98 8.16
N ARG A 76 -17.56 25.90 7.35
CA ARG A 76 -18.62 25.59 6.38
C ARG A 76 -19.79 24.78 6.96
N GLY A 77 -19.76 24.45 8.26
CA GLY A 77 -20.91 23.93 9.01
C GLY A 77 -20.94 22.42 9.28
N GLU A 78 -19.89 21.67 8.95
CA GLU A 78 -19.82 20.21 9.20
C GLU A 78 -18.54 19.85 9.97
N ASP A 79 -18.68 19.10 11.08
CA ASP A 79 -17.55 18.63 11.91
C ASP A 79 -17.10 17.24 11.43
N ILE A 80 -16.35 17.21 10.32
CA ILE A 80 -15.81 15.99 9.71
C ILE A 80 -14.32 15.88 10.07
N ASP A 81 -13.91 14.72 10.58
CA ASP A 81 -12.49 14.41 10.84
C ASP A 81 -11.83 14.01 9.51
N ALA A 82 -11.39 15.01 8.75
CA ALA A 82 -10.82 14.83 7.42
C ALA A 82 -9.29 14.69 7.49
N MET A 83 -8.75 13.68 6.80
CA MET A 83 -7.30 13.42 6.75
C MET A 83 -6.70 13.83 5.41
N LEU A 84 -5.52 14.44 5.45
CA LEU A 84 -4.77 14.82 4.25
C LEU A 84 -3.70 13.78 3.92
N ARG A 85 -3.65 13.34 2.67
CA ARG A 85 -2.65 12.41 2.13
C ARG A 85 -1.92 13.09 0.98
N VAL A 86 -0.61 12.85 0.89
CA VAL A 86 0.20 13.33 -0.23
C VAL A 86 0.66 12.12 -1.04
N GLY A 87 0.33 12.09 -2.32
CA GLY A 87 0.70 11.05 -3.29
C GLY A 87 1.62 11.59 -4.39
N GLU A 88 2.00 10.72 -5.33
CA GLU A 88 2.81 11.02 -6.51
C GLU A 88 4.14 11.72 -6.22
N LEU A 89 4.89 11.18 -5.25
CA LEU A 89 6.15 11.79 -4.85
C LEU A 89 7.18 11.83 -5.99
N PRO A 90 8.05 12.87 -6.01
CA PRO A 90 9.03 13.05 -7.07
C PRO A 90 10.05 11.91 -7.05
N ARG A 91 10.62 11.60 -8.22
CA ARG A 91 11.60 10.51 -8.39
C ARG A 91 12.82 10.66 -7.49
N ASP A 92 13.20 11.88 -7.14
CA ASP A 92 14.36 12.15 -6.26
C ASP A 92 14.15 11.64 -4.83
N SER A 93 12.90 11.55 -4.40
CA SER A 93 12.51 10.99 -3.10
C SER A 93 12.48 9.46 -3.10
N ARG A 94 12.65 8.82 -4.27
CA ARG A 94 12.69 7.36 -4.37
C ARG A 94 13.99 6.81 -3.79
N ARG A 95 13.84 5.80 -2.93
CA ARG A 95 14.94 5.07 -2.30
C ARG A 95 14.62 3.59 -2.28
N ASN A 96 15.64 2.75 -2.39
CA ASN A 96 15.47 1.32 -2.17
C ASN A 96 15.24 1.06 -0.68
N LEU A 97 14.43 0.05 -0.35
CA LEU A 97 14.14 -0.32 1.03
C LEU A 97 15.41 -0.62 1.85
N ARG A 98 16.47 -1.11 1.20
CA ARG A 98 17.77 -1.41 1.82
C ARG A 98 18.55 -0.16 2.23
N ASP A 99 18.39 0.94 1.49
CA ASP A 99 19.19 2.15 1.64
C ASP A 99 18.58 3.11 2.68
N ILE A 100 17.38 2.81 3.18
CA ILE A 100 16.71 3.58 4.23
C ILE A 100 17.52 3.47 5.52
N GLY A 101 18.14 4.58 5.89
CA GLY A 101 19.00 4.68 7.05
C GLY A 101 18.62 5.84 7.97
N THR A 102 19.60 6.30 8.76
CA THR A 102 19.42 7.37 9.72
C THR A 102 19.09 8.72 9.09
N ALA A 103 19.58 8.98 7.87
CA ALA A 103 19.35 10.24 7.15
C ALA A 103 17.91 10.41 6.66
N ASP A 104 17.13 9.33 6.64
CA ASP A 104 15.76 9.30 6.13
C ASP A 104 14.71 9.24 7.26
N ILE A 105 15.14 9.12 8.52
CA ILE A 105 14.24 9.11 9.68
C ILE A 105 13.39 10.38 9.69
N GLU A 106 12.08 10.22 9.92
CA GLU A 106 11.07 11.28 9.95
C GLU A 106 10.92 12.08 8.64
N ARG A 107 11.50 11.61 7.53
CA ARG A 107 11.34 12.20 6.19
C ARG A 107 10.38 11.38 5.33
N LEU A 108 9.77 12.01 4.34
CA LEU A 108 8.87 11.34 3.42
C LEU A 108 9.68 10.75 2.25
N ARG A 109 9.61 9.43 2.07
CA ARG A 109 10.33 8.69 1.02
C ARG A 109 9.39 7.78 0.27
N SER A 110 9.65 7.64 -1.03
CA SER A 110 8.92 6.72 -1.90
C SER A 110 9.74 5.44 -2.08
N VAL A 111 9.11 4.27 -1.92
CA VAL A 111 9.80 2.97 -1.98
C VAL A 111 8.98 2.00 -2.83
N GLU A 112 9.62 1.40 -3.83
CA GLU A 112 9.00 0.41 -4.70
C GLU A 112 9.17 -1.00 -4.11
N VAL A 113 8.05 -1.65 -3.79
CA VAL A 113 8.06 -2.90 -3.00
C VAL A 113 6.95 -3.87 -3.41
N ILE A 114 7.14 -5.13 -3.01
CA ILE A 114 6.13 -6.19 -3.10
C ILE A 114 5.58 -6.44 -1.70
N ILE A 115 4.26 -6.51 -1.58
CA ILE A 115 3.62 -6.89 -0.33
C ILE A 115 3.74 -8.41 -0.13
N THR A 116 4.28 -8.84 0.99
CA THR A 116 4.46 -10.28 1.27
C THR A 116 3.39 -10.84 2.18
N LYS A 117 3.01 -10.09 3.21
CA LYS A 117 2.08 -10.53 4.22
C LYS A 117 1.33 -9.34 4.79
N ILE A 118 0.05 -9.56 5.07
CA ILE A 118 -0.83 -8.60 5.71
C ILE A 118 -1.32 -9.25 7.00
N SER A 119 -1.37 -8.47 8.08
CA SER A 119 -1.90 -8.89 9.37
C SER A 119 -3.40 -8.62 9.49
N ASP A 120 -4.03 -9.21 10.49
CA ASP A 120 -5.43 -8.94 10.81
C ASP A 120 -5.60 -7.49 11.29
N LEU A 121 -6.75 -6.92 11.00
CA LEU A 121 -7.14 -5.57 11.41
C LEU A 121 -7.21 -5.47 12.94
N LYS A 122 -6.55 -4.47 13.50
CA LYS A 122 -6.57 -4.17 14.94
C LYS A 122 -6.99 -2.72 15.16
N PRO A 123 -8.15 -2.45 15.78
CA PRO A 123 -8.54 -1.10 16.13
C PRO A 123 -7.61 -0.55 17.23
N ARG A 124 -7.18 0.69 17.07
CA ARG A 124 -6.34 1.44 18.00
C ARG A 124 -7.07 2.69 18.47
N LEU A 125 -6.89 3.07 19.72
CA LEU A 125 -7.34 4.37 20.23
C LEU A 125 -6.52 5.48 19.57
N HIS A 126 -7.17 6.37 18.81
CA HIS A 126 -6.55 7.58 18.26
C HIS A 126 -6.75 8.77 19.21
N ILE A 127 -7.97 8.93 19.73
CA ILE A 127 -8.31 9.90 20.77
C ILE A 127 -8.91 9.14 21.93
N ALA A 128 -8.20 9.14 23.06
CA ALA A 128 -8.65 8.52 24.30
C ALA A 128 -9.36 9.56 25.16
N VAL A 129 -10.59 9.26 25.58
CA VAL A 129 -11.35 10.10 26.51
C VAL A 129 -11.25 9.50 27.90
N PHE A 130 -10.73 10.29 28.83
CA PHE A 130 -10.56 9.91 30.23
C PHE A 130 -11.54 10.70 31.10
N THR A 131 -12.16 10.04 32.07
CA THR A 131 -12.97 10.70 33.10
C THR A 131 -12.19 10.77 34.41
N CYS A 132 -12.10 11.96 34.99
CA CYS A 132 -11.52 12.17 36.32
C CYS A 132 -12.47 11.64 37.40
N GLU A 133 -12.00 10.75 38.27
CA GLU A 133 -12.82 10.17 39.34
C GLU A 133 -13.28 11.21 40.39
N ALA A 134 -12.49 12.25 40.64
CA ALA A 134 -12.81 13.24 41.68
C ALA A 134 -13.81 14.33 41.25
N CYS A 135 -13.83 14.70 39.97
CA CYS A 135 -14.70 15.78 39.47
C CYS A 135 -15.63 15.38 38.32
N GLY A 136 -15.50 14.17 37.79
CA GLY A 136 -16.30 13.69 36.66
C GLY A 136 -15.96 14.34 35.30
N ASN A 137 -14.99 15.26 35.26
CA ASN A 137 -14.62 15.96 34.01
C ASN A 137 -14.01 15.00 32.98
N THR A 138 -14.39 15.17 31.71
CA THR A 138 -13.88 14.42 30.56
C THR A 138 -12.67 15.12 29.95
N ILE A 139 -11.59 14.37 29.73
CA ILE A 139 -10.33 14.86 29.21
C ILE A 139 -9.99 14.05 27.97
N GLU A 140 -9.82 14.73 26.84
CA GLU A 140 -9.43 14.10 25.58
C GLU A 140 -7.91 14.16 25.42
N VAL A 141 -7.29 13.01 25.15
CA VAL A 141 -5.84 12.90 24.94
C VAL A 141 -5.57 12.14 23.64
N SER A 142 -4.86 12.78 22.72
CA SER A 142 -4.43 12.15 21.47
C SER A 142 -3.31 11.14 21.70
N GLN A 143 -3.52 9.93 21.18
CA GLN A 143 -2.62 8.79 21.35
C GLN A 143 -1.71 8.69 20.12
N LYS A 144 -0.57 9.41 20.16
CA LYS A 144 0.38 9.44 19.03
C LYS A 144 1.17 8.15 18.83
N ASN A 145 1.29 7.32 19.86
CA ASN A 145 2.07 6.08 19.84
C ASN A 145 1.16 4.85 19.88
N GLU A 146 1.57 3.77 19.24
CA GLU A 146 0.79 2.52 19.20
C GLU A 146 0.97 1.61 20.43
N ARG A 147 2.02 1.83 21.22
CA ARG A 147 2.44 0.88 22.26
C ARG A 147 1.98 1.25 23.66
N GLU A 148 2.00 2.53 23.99
CA GLU A 148 1.75 3.02 25.33
C GLU A 148 0.53 3.91 25.30
N LEU A 149 -0.44 3.59 26.15
CA LEU A 149 -1.56 4.47 26.44
C LEU A 149 -1.03 5.64 27.26
N VAL A 150 -1.04 6.84 26.68
CA VAL A 150 -0.67 8.07 27.37
C VAL A 150 -1.88 8.55 28.16
N GLU A 151 -1.79 8.44 29.48
CA GLU A 151 -2.75 9.00 30.42
C GLU A 151 -2.47 10.49 30.66
N PRO A 152 -3.51 11.31 30.92
CA PRO A 152 -3.31 12.70 31.31
C PRO A 152 -2.59 12.77 32.66
N LEU A 153 -1.60 13.67 32.77
CA LEU A 153 -0.82 13.84 34.01
C LEU A 153 -1.63 14.57 35.09
N ARG A 154 -2.50 15.51 34.69
CA ARG A 154 -3.31 16.35 35.56
C ARG A 154 -4.67 16.62 34.93
N CYS A 155 -5.68 16.78 35.76
CA CYS A 155 -6.97 17.30 35.35
C CYS A 155 -6.82 18.79 34.99
N PRO A 156 -7.42 19.27 33.87
CA PRO A 156 -7.43 20.68 33.54
C PRO A 156 -7.95 21.52 34.72
N THR A 157 -7.31 22.66 34.97
CA THR A 157 -7.73 23.60 36.03
C THR A 157 -8.94 24.42 35.61
N ASP A 158 -9.11 24.65 34.31
CA ASP A 158 -10.20 25.50 33.77
C ASP A 158 -11.57 24.82 33.87
N SER A 159 -11.62 23.50 33.66
CA SER A 159 -12.85 22.71 33.65
C SER A 159 -12.91 21.65 34.76
N GLY A 160 -11.93 21.60 35.66
CA GLY A 160 -11.84 20.52 36.65
C GLY A 160 -11.05 20.86 37.91
N CYS A 161 -10.73 19.82 38.68
CA CYS A 161 -10.25 19.96 40.07
C CYS A 161 -8.72 20.14 40.22
N GLY A 162 -7.98 20.31 39.12
CA GLY A 162 -6.50 20.41 39.13
C GLY A 162 -5.76 19.18 39.69
N GLY A 163 -6.50 18.10 39.96
CA GLY A 163 -5.99 16.89 40.58
C GLY A 163 -4.99 16.16 39.69
N SER A 164 -4.03 15.48 40.30
CA SER A 164 -3.03 14.68 39.59
C SER A 164 -2.78 13.40 40.34
N ARG A 165 -2.43 12.32 39.63
CA ARG A 165 -2.09 11.03 40.23
C ARG A 165 -0.95 11.12 41.26
N ASN A 166 -0.06 12.10 41.07
CA ASN A 166 1.12 12.33 41.92
C ASN A 166 1.00 13.59 42.81
N SER A 167 -0.16 14.26 42.86
CA SER A 167 -0.35 15.42 43.74
C SER A 167 -0.63 14.97 45.17
N LYS A 168 -0.01 15.64 46.14
CA LYS A 168 -0.28 15.41 47.57
C LYS A 168 -1.63 15.97 48.01
N ASP A 169 -2.07 17.07 47.39
CA ASP A 169 -3.26 17.80 47.83
C ASP A 169 -4.56 17.26 47.23
N ASN A 170 -4.50 16.66 46.02
CA ASN A 170 -5.67 16.06 45.36
C ASN A 170 -5.28 14.89 44.43
N PRO A 171 -5.09 13.67 44.99
CA PRO A 171 -4.78 12.48 44.21
C PRO A 171 -6.02 12.04 43.43
N THR A 172 -5.91 11.98 42.11
CA THR A 172 -7.01 11.58 41.22
C THR A 172 -6.59 10.45 40.30
N ARG A 173 -7.53 9.56 39.98
CA ARG A 173 -7.38 8.52 38.96
C ARG A 173 -8.16 8.91 37.73
N PHE A 174 -7.62 8.54 36.57
CA PHE A 174 -8.23 8.75 35.27
C PHE A 174 -8.72 7.41 34.75
N ASN A 175 -10.03 7.28 34.59
CA ASN A 175 -10.63 6.08 34.03
C ASN A 175 -10.84 6.29 32.53
N LEU A 176 -10.33 5.36 31.71
CA LEU A 176 -10.52 5.38 30.27
C LEU A 176 -11.96 5.00 29.93
N VAL A 177 -12.70 5.88 29.24
CA VAL A 177 -14.06 5.59 28.76
C VAL A 177 -13.98 5.20 27.30
N VAL A 178 -13.93 3.89 27.06
CA VAL A 178 -13.77 3.30 25.72
C VAL A 178 -14.93 3.67 24.78
N ASN A 179 -16.15 3.82 25.32
CA ASN A 179 -17.35 4.07 24.51
C ASN A 179 -17.37 5.44 23.81
N VAL A 180 -16.71 6.46 24.41
CA VAL A 180 -16.65 7.83 23.87
C VAL A 180 -15.33 8.07 23.12
N SER A 181 -14.35 7.18 23.32
CA SER A 181 -13.06 7.28 22.64
C SER A 181 -13.16 7.00 21.15
N ARG A 182 -12.38 7.74 20.33
CA ARG A 182 -12.31 7.52 18.89
C ARG A 182 -11.23 6.48 18.57
N MET A 183 -11.65 5.42 17.89
CA MET A 183 -10.76 4.36 17.42
C MET A 183 -10.53 4.48 15.92
N VAL A 184 -9.31 4.16 15.50
CA VAL A 184 -8.90 4.07 14.10
C VAL A 184 -8.41 2.65 13.84
N ASN A 185 -8.75 2.11 12.67
CA ASN A 185 -8.31 0.78 12.27
C ASN A 185 -6.83 0.82 11.91
N ASN A 186 -6.04 -0.08 12.49
CA ASN A 186 -4.63 -0.22 12.16
C ASN A 186 -4.35 -1.62 11.61
N GLN A 187 -3.43 -1.70 10.66
CA GLN A 187 -3.01 -2.95 10.05
C GLN A 187 -1.51 -2.93 9.78
N TRP A 188 -0.84 -4.04 10.08
CA TRP A 188 0.57 -4.24 9.72
C TRP A 188 0.70 -4.93 8.38
N ILE A 189 1.57 -4.40 7.53
CA ILE A 189 1.95 -4.97 6.24
C ILE A 189 3.46 -5.23 6.25
N GLU A 190 3.87 -6.43 5.83
CA GLU A 190 5.28 -6.77 5.58
C GLU A 190 5.57 -6.55 4.09
N ILE A 191 6.45 -5.60 3.80
CA ILE A 191 6.91 -5.27 2.44
C ILE A 191 8.29 -5.88 2.19
N GLN A 192 8.58 -6.17 0.92
CA GLN A 192 9.85 -6.69 0.47
C GLN A 192 10.34 -5.93 -0.76
N GLU A 193 11.65 -5.73 -0.85
CA GLU A 193 12.30 -5.15 -2.02
C GLU A 193 12.01 -5.95 -3.31
N LEU A 194 11.93 -5.25 -4.44
CA LEU A 194 11.77 -5.86 -5.75
C LEU A 194 12.97 -6.75 -6.08
N PRO A 195 12.79 -7.94 -6.67
CA PRO A 195 13.92 -8.82 -7.01
C PRO A 195 14.86 -8.21 -8.06
N GLU A 196 14.38 -7.22 -8.81
CA GLU A 196 15.13 -6.50 -9.86
C GLU A 196 16.10 -5.46 -9.27
N SER A 197 15.79 -4.89 -8.11
CA SER A 197 16.66 -3.92 -7.42
C SER A 197 17.70 -4.57 -6.52
N VAL A 198 17.55 -5.87 -6.22
CA VAL A 198 18.45 -6.59 -5.31
C VAL A 198 19.80 -6.85 -5.99
N PRO A 199 20.92 -6.47 -5.34
CA PRO A 199 22.26 -6.78 -5.83
C PRO A 199 22.48 -8.29 -6.01
N SER A 200 23.24 -8.66 -7.04
CA SER A 200 23.53 -10.06 -7.35
C SER A 200 24.12 -10.80 -6.14
N GLY A 201 23.43 -11.85 -5.68
CA GLY A 201 23.86 -12.68 -4.55
C GLY A 201 23.42 -12.22 -3.16
N ALA A 202 22.76 -11.05 -3.03
CA ALA A 202 22.18 -10.60 -1.77
C ALA A 202 20.75 -11.14 -1.57
N GLN A 203 20.33 -11.31 -0.32
CA GLN A 203 18.94 -11.58 0.01
C GLN A 203 18.13 -10.26 -0.02
N PRO A 204 16.88 -10.25 -0.54
CA PRO A 204 16.01 -9.08 -0.45
C PRO A 204 15.72 -8.69 1.00
N THR A 205 15.78 -7.38 1.26
CA THR A 205 15.43 -6.79 2.56
C THR A 205 13.91 -6.77 2.74
N ARG A 206 13.46 -6.91 3.99
CA ARG A 206 12.04 -6.80 4.37
C ARG A 206 11.86 -5.66 5.35
N GLY A 207 10.72 -4.98 5.26
CA GLY A 207 10.33 -3.90 6.16
C GLY A 207 8.93 -4.14 6.70
N SER A 208 8.68 -3.66 7.91
CA SER A 208 7.31 -3.58 8.47
C SER A 208 6.76 -2.19 8.25
N VAL A 209 5.55 -2.13 7.68
CA VAL A 209 4.79 -0.91 7.43
C VAL A 209 3.53 -0.95 8.29
N LEU A 210 3.24 0.15 8.99
CA LEU A 210 1.97 0.39 9.63
C LEU A 210 1.07 1.17 8.68
N VAL A 211 -0.15 0.66 8.52
CA VAL A 211 -1.23 1.27 7.76
C VAL A 211 -2.35 1.65 8.73
N GLU A 212 -2.88 2.86 8.59
CA GLU A 212 -3.90 3.41 9.49
C GLU A 212 -5.11 3.92 8.70
N GLY A 213 -6.30 3.75 9.28
CA GLY A 213 -7.55 4.33 8.80
C GLY A 213 -8.03 3.76 7.46
N ASP A 214 -8.07 4.63 6.46
CA ASP A 214 -8.61 4.45 5.12
C ASP A 214 -7.80 3.49 4.24
N GLN A 215 -6.49 3.42 4.45
CA GLN A 215 -5.58 2.59 3.65
C GLN A 215 -5.62 1.10 4.05
N VAL A 216 -6.33 0.76 5.13
CA VAL A 216 -6.48 -0.61 5.62
C VAL A 216 -7.29 -1.45 4.63
N ASN A 217 -6.88 -2.70 4.40
CA ASN A 217 -7.48 -3.63 3.44
C ASN A 217 -7.50 -3.16 1.97
N ARG A 218 -6.76 -2.10 1.61
CA ARG A 218 -6.62 -1.65 0.22
C ARG A 218 -5.75 -2.60 -0.62
N HIS A 219 -4.82 -3.29 0.03
CA HIS A 219 -3.76 -4.04 -0.65
C HIS A 219 -3.92 -5.56 -0.54
N LEU A 220 -3.35 -6.27 -1.51
CA LEU A 220 -3.32 -7.73 -1.55
C LEU A 220 -1.88 -8.28 -1.42
N PRO A 221 -1.69 -9.46 -0.79
CA PRO A 221 -0.38 -10.12 -0.80
C PRO A 221 0.07 -10.49 -2.22
N GLY A 222 1.31 -10.18 -2.56
CA GLY A 222 1.92 -10.40 -3.88
C GLY A 222 1.83 -9.21 -4.83
N GLU A 223 1.12 -8.15 -4.43
CA GLU A 223 0.96 -6.92 -5.20
C GLU A 223 2.25 -6.08 -5.21
N ARG A 224 2.52 -5.44 -6.34
CA ARG A 224 3.60 -4.46 -6.52
C ARG A 224 3.05 -3.06 -6.31
N ILE A 225 3.61 -2.34 -5.34
CA ILE A 225 3.17 -1.00 -5.01
C ILE A 225 4.36 -0.05 -4.88
N VAL A 226 4.10 1.22 -5.14
CA VAL A 226 4.96 2.32 -4.72
C VAL A 226 4.40 2.84 -3.40
N ALA A 227 5.11 2.54 -2.32
CA ALA A 227 4.71 2.91 -0.97
C ALA A 227 5.39 4.23 -0.58
N ASN A 228 4.60 5.27 -0.32
CA ASN A 228 5.09 6.54 0.20
C ASN A 228 5.10 6.43 1.74
N VAL A 229 6.29 6.26 2.29
CA VAL A 229 6.52 5.89 3.69
C VAL A 229 7.31 6.95 4.45
N MET A 230 7.03 7.01 5.75
CA MET A 230 7.82 7.76 6.71
C MET A 230 8.47 6.77 7.69
N PRO A 231 9.80 6.60 7.67
CA PRO A 231 10.49 5.73 8.62
C PRO A 231 10.57 6.41 9.99
N VAL A 232 10.10 5.71 11.00
CA VAL A 232 10.06 6.11 12.40
C VAL A 232 10.85 5.10 13.21
N VAL A 233 11.67 5.59 14.13
CA VAL A 233 12.46 4.74 15.02
C VAL A 233 11.64 4.26 16.21
N ARG A 234 11.84 3.00 16.56
CA ARG A 234 11.19 2.35 17.68
C ARG A 234 12.23 1.70 18.57
N SER A 235 12.15 1.99 19.87
CA SER A 235 13.03 1.34 20.84
C SER A 235 12.70 -0.14 20.96
N GLU A 236 13.73 -0.98 20.86
CA GLU A 236 13.58 -2.39 21.18
C GLU A 236 13.49 -2.53 22.71
N VAL A 237 12.51 -3.30 23.19
CA VAL A 237 12.35 -3.59 24.63
C VAL A 237 12.63 -5.07 24.82
N LYS A 238 13.84 -5.40 25.26
CA LYS A 238 14.22 -6.77 25.60
C LYS A 238 14.13 -6.95 27.12
N ARG A 239 13.33 -7.93 27.57
CA ARG A 239 13.14 -8.26 29.01
C ARG A 239 12.85 -7.02 29.88
N ASN A 240 11.98 -6.14 29.38
CA ASN A 240 11.56 -4.91 30.08
C ASN A 240 12.69 -3.88 30.33
N ARG A 241 13.85 -4.00 29.68
CA ARG A 241 14.92 -2.99 29.70
C ARG A 241 15.03 -2.32 28.33
N LYS A 242 15.23 -1.01 28.35
CA LYS A 242 15.48 -0.22 27.14
C LYS A 242 16.87 -0.56 26.62
N THR A 243 16.99 -0.94 25.35
CA THR A 243 18.27 -1.13 24.66
C THR A 243 18.61 0.11 23.84
N PRO A 244 19.91 0.40 23.59
CA PRO A 244 20.31 1.50 22.71
C PRO A 244 20.04 1.21 21.22
N MET A 245 19.62 -0.01 20.89
CA MET A 245 19.23 -0.41 19.54
C MET A 245 17.78 -0.03 19.25
N PHE A 246 17.56 0.59 18.10
CA PHE A 246 16.26 0.99 17.59
C PHE A 246 15.96 0.22 16.30
N ASP A 247 14.72 -0.24 16.19
CA ASP A 247 14.18 -0.82 14.96
C ASP A 247 13.51 0.29 14.14
N ILE A 248 13.65 0.25 12.82
CA ILE A 248 12.97 1.18 11.91
C ILE A 248 11.63 0.56 11.51
N ILE A 249 10.55 1.29 11.75
CA ILE A 249 9.20 0.98 11.27
C ILE A 249 8.79 2.06 10.28
N HIS A 250 8.01 1.70 9.27
CA HIS A 250 7.55 2.63 8.26
C HIS A 250 6.07 2.93 8.51
N HIS A 251 5.67 4.19 8.56
CA HIS A 251 4.25 4.58 8.49
C HIS A 251 3.90 4.84 7.03
N LEU A 252 2.83 4.22 6.55
CA LEU A 252 2.32 4.48 5.20
C LEU A 252 1.52 5.78 5.20
N ILE A 253 1.87 6.72 4.32
CA ILE A 253 1.08 7.92 4.08
C ILE A 253 0.14 7.69 2.91
N SER A 254 0.69 7.28 1.77
CA SER A 254 -0.07 6.98 0.57
C SER A 254 0.56 5.81 -0.16
N SER A 255 -0.24 5.18 -1.02
CA SER A 255 0.20 4.06 -1.83
C SER A 255 -0.29 4.24 -3.26
N GLU A 256 0.61 4.05 -4.21
CA GLU A 256 0.28 3.99 -5.63
C GLU A 256 0.43 2.56 -6.11
N HIS A 257 -0.56 2.08 -6.85
CA HIS A 257 -0.54 0.75 -7.43
C HIS A 257 0.10 0.83 -8.82
N GLU A 258 1.20 0.10 -9.04
CA GLU A 258 1.84 0.04 -10.36
C GLU A 258 0.99 -0.80 -11.33
N SER A 259 0.24 -1.79 -10.81
CA SER A 259 -0.76 -2.52 -11.57
C SER A 259 -2.14 -1.96 -11.28
N THR A 260 -2.61 -1.00 -12.06
CA THR A 260 -4.05 -0.81 -12.18
C THR A 260 -4.62 -2.13 -12.71
N PRO A 261 -5.53 -2.82 -11.99
CA PRO A 261 -6.27 -3.91 -12.59
C PRO A 261 -6.99 -3.34 -13.82
N PHE A 262 -6.97 -4.08 -14.93
CA PHE A 262 -7.45 -3.65 -16.26
C PHE A 262 -8.86 -3.02 -16.28
N ASN A 263 -9.65 -3.21 -15.22
CA ASN A 263 -10.95 -2.58 -15.01
C ASN A 263 -10.90 -1.05 -14.75
N GLU A 264 -9.73 -0.48 -14.45
CA GLU A 264 -9.60 0.95 -14.06
C GLU A 264 -8.83 1.82 -15.07
N ILE A 265 -8.50 1.30 -16.26
CA ILE A 265 -7.96 2.16 -17.33
C ILE A 265 -9.10 3.08 -17.78
N LYS A 266 -9.07 4.35 -17.34
CA LYS A 266 -9.96 5.40 -17.84
C LYS A 266 -9.58 5.69 -19.28
N ILE A 267 -10.33 5.11 -20.22
CA ILE A 267 -10.17 5.38 -21.66
C ILE A 267 -10.67 6.80 -21.91
N ASN A 268 -9.77 7.70 -22.30
CA ASN A 268 -10.14 9.05 -22.67
C ASN A 268 -10.91 9.04 -24.01
N ASP A 269 -11.70 10.08 -24.29
CA ASP A 269 -12.51 10.14 -25.52
C ASP A 269 -11.63 10.11 -26.79
N GLU A 270 -10.45 10.72 -26.75
CA GLU A 270 -9.46 10.67 -27.82
C GLU A 270 -8.93 9.25 -28.10
N ASP A 271 -8.68 8.47 -27.04
CA ASP A 271 -8.20 7.10 -27.17
C ASP A 271 -9.29 6.20 -27.73
N ARG A 272 -10.55 6.44 -27.33
CA ARG A 272 -11.72 5.75 -27.89
C ARG A 272 -11.84 5.99 -29.40
N GLU A 273 -11.63 7.22 -29.86
CA GLU A 273 -11.67 7.55 -31.29
C GLU A 273 -10.54 6.84 -32.06
N LYS A 274 -9.31 6.87 -31.55
CA LYS A 274 -8.17 6.14 -32.15
C LYS A 274 -8.41 4.64 -32.23
N ILE A 275 -8.98 4.03 -31.19
CA ILE A 275 -9.34 2.61 -31.18
C ILE A 275 -10.35 2.29 -32.28
N LEU A 276 -11.38 3.14 -32.45
CA LEU A 276 -12.38 2.99 -33.49
C LEU A 276 -11.80 3.19 -34.90
N GLU A 277 -10.88 4.14 -35.07
CA GLU A 277 -10.19 4.35 -36.35
C GLU A 277 -9.36 3.12 -36.73
N ILE A 278 -8.56 2.60 -35.80
CA ILE A 278 -7.73 1.40 -36.02
C ILE A 278 -8.61 0.18 -36.32
N SER A 279 -9.74 0.03 -35.61
CA SER A 279 -10.68 -1.08 -35.83
C SER A 279 -11.31 -1.10 -37.22
N ARG A 280 -11.35 0.03 -37.94
CA ARG A 280 -11.92 0.13 -39.29
C ARG A 280 -10.91 -0.18 -40.39
N ARG A 281 -9.62 -0.32 -40.07
CA ARG A 281 -8.58 -0.58 -41.08
C ARG A 281 -8.64 -2.03 -41.56
N ASP A 282 -8.58 -2.22 -42.87
CA ASP A 282 -8.59 -3.56 -43.51
C ASP A 282 -7.32 -4.36 -43.20
N ASP A 283 -6.20 -3.68 -42.92
CA ASP A 283 -4.90 -4.28 -42.62
C ASP A 283 -4.65 -4.52 -41.12
N LEU A 284 -5.68 -4.43 -40.26
CA LEU A 284 -5.59 -4.56 -38.80
C LEU A 284 -4.76 -5.77 -38.34
N ILE A 285 -5.01 -6.95 -38.93
CA ILE A 285 -4.32 -8.18 -38.56
C ILE A 285 -2.82 -8.10 -38.92
N GLY A 286 -2.48 -7.48 -40.05
CA GLY A 286 -1.08 -7.27 -40.46
C GLY A 286 -0.38 -6.25 -39.56
N LEU A 287 -1.07 -5.15 -39.24
CA LEU A 287 -0.59 -4.13 -38.31
C LEU A 287 -0.24 -4.75 -36.94
N MET A 288 -1.18 -5.50 -36.35
CA MET A 288 -0.98 -6.15 -35.06
C MET A 288 0.19 -7.16 -35.07
N GLN A 289 0.36 -7.91 -36.16
CA GLN A 289 1.49 -8.83 -36.30
C GLN A 289 2.83 -8.09 -36.33
N ASN A 290 2.90 -6.96 -37.05
CA ASN A 290 4.11 -6.17 -37.16
C ASN A 290 4.45 -5.44 -35.85
N SER A 291 3.43 -5.07 -35.06
CA SER A 291 3.59 -4.50 -33.73
C SER A 291 4.17 -5.50 -32.71
N ILE A 292 3.94 -6.81 -32.88
CA ILE A 292 4.52 -7.83 -32.00
C ILE A 292 5.97 -8.13 -32.40
N ALA A 293 6.90 -7.78 -31.51
CA ALA A 293 8.34 -7.97 -31.65
C ALA A 293 8.87 -7.48 -33.01
N PRO A 294 8.89 -6.16 -33.26
CA PRO A 294 9.31 -5.59 -34.55
C PRO A 294 10.78 -5.92 -34.89
N SER A 295 11.60 -6.19 -33.87
CA SER A 295 13.01 -6.60 -34.02
C SER A 295 13.20 -7.98 -34.64
N VAL A 296 12.17 -8.82 -34.68
CA VAL A 296 12.23 -10.15 -35.30
C VAL A 296 11.57 -10.07 -36.67
N PHE A 297 12.39 -10.14 -37.72
CA PHE A 297 11.91 -10.16 -39.11
C PHE A 297 11.00 -11.36 -39.36
N ALA A 298 9.87 -11.11 -40.03
CA ALA A 298 8.88 -12.12 -40.36
C ALA A 298 9.27 -12.85 -41.67
N THR A 299 10.39 -13.56 -41.69
CA THR A 299 10.74 -14.43 -42.82
C THR A 299 9.97 -15.77 -42.71
N GLY A 300 9.36 -16.19 -43.82
CA GLY A 300 8.67 -17.49 -43.93
C GLY A 300 7.51 -17.65 -42.95
N VAL A 301 7.55 -18.70 -42.11
CA VAL A 301 6.43 -19.15 -41.24
C VAL A 301 6.19 -18.24 -40.02
N MET A 302 7.10 -17.28 -39.74
CA MET A 302 7.05 -16.47 -38.52
C MET A 302 5.81 -15.56 -38.42
N HIS A 303 5.24 -15.12 -39.55
CA HIS A 303 4.02 -14.29 -39.54
C HIS A 303 2.81 -15.04 -38.94
N TYR A 304 2.66 -16.35 -39.21
CA TYR A 304 1.63 -17.19 -38.59
C TYR A 304 1.84 -17.35 -37.08
N VAL A 305 3.11 -17.39 -36.63
CA VAL A 305 3.44 -17.45 -35.20
C VAL A 305 3.04 -16.15 -34.53
N LYS A 306 3.42 -14.98 -35.08
CA LYS A 306 3.02 -13.68 -34.53
C LYS A 306 1.49 -13.51 -34.51
N ARG A 307 0.79 -14.01 -35.54
CA ARG A 307 -0.68 -13.99 -35.60
C ARG A 307 -1.31 -14.81 -34.49
N SER A 308 -0.85 -16.04 -34.27
CA SER A 308 -1.39 -16.91 -33.22
C SER A 308 -1.11 -16.36 -31.82
N LEU A 309 0.05 -15.75 -31.62
CA LEU A 309 0.41 -15.02 -30.41
C LEU A 309 -0.46 -13.77 -30.19
N ALA A 310 -0.78 -13.00 -31.24
CA ALA A 310 -1.73 -11.88 -31.14
C ALA A 310 -3.11 -12.35 -30.68
N LEU A 311 -3.63 -13.43 -31.25
CA LEU A 311 -4.91 -14.02 -30.86
C LEU A 311 -4.88 -14.53 -29.40
N GLN A 312 -3.74 -15.01 -28.93
CA GLN A 312 -3.58 -15.41 -27.53
C GLN A 312 -3.69 -14.23 -26.55
N LEU A 313 -3.21 -13.04 -26.93
CA LEU A 313 -3.31 -11.83 -26.09
C LEU A 313 -4.75 -11.37 -25.90
N PHE A 314 -5.56 -11.39 -26.95
CA PHE A 314 -6.99 -11.08 -26.85
C PHE A 314 -7.79 -12.17 -26.12
N GLY A 315 -7.27 -13.41 -26.14
CA GLY A 315 -7.92 -14.55 -25.50
C GLY A 315 -9.24 -14.93 -26.17
N GLY A 316 -9.87 -15.97 -25.66
CA GLY A 316 -11.21 -16.39 -26.06
C GLY A 316 -12.23 -16.11 -24.96
N VAL A 317 -13.49 -15.99 -25.36
CA VAL A 317 -14.62 -15.80 -24.43
C VAL A 317 -14.99 -17.15 -23.81
N SER A 318 -14.94 -17.25 -22.48
CA SER A 318 -15.47 -18.43 -21.78
C SER A 318 -17.00 -18.42 -21.86
N ARG A 319 -17.58 -19.55 -22.29
CA ARG A 319 -19.03 -19.72 -22.40
C ARG A 319 -19.49 -20.84 -21.47
N ILE A 320 -20.66 -20.64 -20.86
CA ILE A 320 -21.37 -21.67 -20.13
C ILE A 320 -22.39 -22.25 -21.09
N ASN A 321 -22.27 -23.55 -21.38
CA ASN A 321 -23.21 -24.23 -22.25
C ASN A 321 -24.53 -24.47 -21.50
N GLN A 322 -25.60 -24.78 -22.24
CA GLN A 322 -26.90 -25.12 -21.65
C GLN A 322 -26.79 -26.30 -20.66
N ASP A 323 -25.82 -27.20 -20.86
CA ASP A 323 -25.51 -28.34 -20.00
C ASP A 323 -24.74 -27.99 -18.70
N ARG A 324 -24.61 -26.69 -18.35
CA ARG A 324 -23.81 -26.17 -17.22
C ARG A 324 -22.31 -26.50 -17.27
N THR A 325 -21.83 -27.07 -18.36
CA THR A 325 -20.39 -27.24 -18.60
C THR A 325 -19.77 -25.91 -19.01
N ARG A 326 -18.57 -25.62 -18.49
CA ARG A 326 -17.83 -24.40 -18.83
C ARG A 326 -16.84 -24.71 -19.95
N THR A 327 -17.05 -24.09 -21.10
CA THR A 327 -16.07 -24.10 -22.20
C THR A 327 -14.97 -23.08 -21.88
N ARG A 328 -13.72 -23.55 -21.92
CA ARG A 328 -12.54 -22.74 -21.63
C ARG A 328 -12.28 -21.73 -22.76
N GLY A 329 -12.10 -20.46 -22.39
CA GLY A 329 -11.75 -19.38 -23.33
C GLY A 329 -10.24 -19.15 -23.47
N ASP A 330 -9.42 -19.65 -22.55
CA ASP A 330 -7.96 -19.45 -22.60
C ASP A 330 -7.29 -20.35 -23.66
N ILE A 331 -6.45 -19.74 -24.49
CA ILE A 331 -5.68 -20.42 -25.54
C ILE A 331 -4.28 -20.75 -25.02
N HIS A 332 -3.85 -22.00 -25.18
CA HIS A 332 -2.49 -22.43 -24.88
C HIS A 332 -1.73 -22.72 -26.19
N ILE A 333 -0.58 -22.06 -26.36
CA ILE A 333 0.28 -22.22 -27.54
C ILE A 333 1.63 -22.78 -27.09
N LEU A 334 2.10 -23.82 -27.78
CA LEU A 334 3.44 -24.37 -27.63
C LEU A 334 4.25 -24.05 -28.88
N LEU A 335 5.40 -23.39 -28.72
CA LEU A 335 6.32 -23.10 -29.81
C LEU A 335 7.48 -24.10 -29.80
N MET A 336 7.61 -24.92 -30.84
CA MET A 336 8.69 -25.91 -31.01
C MET A 336 9.54 -25.63 -32.26
N GLY A 337 10.77 -26.16 -32.29
CA GLY A 337 11.66 -26.18 -33.46
C GLY A 337 13.11 -25.85 -33.08
N ASP A 338 13.91 -25.48 -34.08
CA ASP A 338 15.37 -25.35 -33.92
C ASP A 338 15.84 -24.27 -32.92
N PRO A 339 17.01 -24.47 -32.29
CA PRO A 339 17.70 -23.41 -31.57
C PRO A 339 18.20 -22.35 -32.58
N GLY A 340 17.91 -21.08 -32.32
CA GLY A 340 18.35 -19.95 -33.16
C GLY A 340 17.23 -19.23 -33.91
N VAL A 341 16.06 -19.85 -34.09
CA VAL A 341 14.84 -19.09 -34.42
C VAL A 341 14.36 -18.39 -33.15
N ALA A 342 14.28 -17.05 -33.18
CA ALA A 342 14.14 -16.10 -32.06
C ALA A 342 12.94 -16.26 -31.09
N LYS A 343 12.46 -17.49 -30.83
CA LYS A 343 11.35 -17.86 -29.94
C LYS A 343 11.45 -17.25 -28.56
N SER A 344 12.62 -17.36 -27.91
CA SER A 344 12.83 -16.78 -26.58
C SER A 344 12.68 -15.26 -26.59
N GLN A 345 13.10 -14.59 -27.67
CA GLN A 345 12.99 -13.14 -27.81
C GLN A 345 11.54 -12.71 -28.02
N VAL A 346 10.77 -13.44 -28.85
CA VAL A 346 9.34 -13.20 -29.06
C VAL A 346 8.56 -13.39 -27.75
N LEU A 347 8.81 -14.47 -27.00
CA LEU A 347 8.14 -14.72 -25.72
C LEU A 347 8.48 -13.67 -24.66
N ASN A 348 9.73 -13.21 -24.60
CA ASN A 348 10.13 -12.10 -23.71
C ASN A 348 9.44 -10.78 -24.07
N TYR A 349 9.19 -10.54 -25.36
CA TYR A 349 8.44 -9.36 -25.78
C TYR A 349 6.97 -9.48 -25.38
N MET A 350 6.37 -10.65 -25.56
CA MET A 350 5.00 -10.90 -25.11
C MET A 350 4.82 -10.80 -23.60
N SER A 351 5.80 -11.21 -22.80
CA SER A 351 5.70 -11.04 -21.34
C SER A 351 5.72 -9.59 -20.89
N LYS A 352 6.23 -8.67 -21.72
CA LYS A 352 6.22 -7.23 -21.45
C LYS A 352 4.91 -6.55 -21.90
N ILE A 353 4.28 -7.06 -22.96
CA ILE A 353 3.01 -6.53 -23.48
C ILE A 353 1.82 -7.08 -22.70
N SER A 354 1.86 -8.37 -22.36
CA SER A 354 0.80 -9.00 -21.58
C SER A 354 0.73 -8.36 -20.19
N PRO A 355 -0.48 -8.20 -19.62
CA PRO A 355 -0.63 -7.93 -18.19
C PRO A 355 0.19 -8.94 -17.38
N PRO A 356 0.65 -8.58 -16.16
CA PRO A 356 1.53 -9.43 -15.36
C PRO A 356 0.88 -10.78 -15.03
N ARG A 357 1.05 -11.74 -15.94
CA ARG A 357 0.99 -13.18 -15.69
C ARG A 357 2.44 -13.64 -15.68
N GLN A 358 2.89 -14.04 -14.50
CA GLN A 358 4.26 -14.40 -14.17
C GLN A 358 4.96 -15.21 -15.29
N ALA A 359 5.95 -14.60 -15.96
CA ALA A 359 6.77 -15.31 -16.94
C ALA A 359 7.79 -16.18 -16.22
N CYS A 360 7.72 -17.50 -16.40
CA CYS A 360 8.65 -18.44 -15.79
C CYS A 360 9.60 -19.01 -16.86
N PHE A 361 10.86 -18.55 -16.88
CA PHE A 361 11.90 -19.14 -17.73
C PHE A 361 12.53 -20.33 -17.01
N ARG A 362 12.30 -21.56 -17.49
CA ARG A 362 13.04 -22.74 -17.03
C ARG A 362 14.35 -22.88 -17.82
N ARG A 363 15.47 -22.47 -17.23
CA ARG A 363 16.78 -23.06 -17.53
C ARG A 363 17.06 -24.11 -16.43
N GLY A 364 17.13 -25.39 -16.81
CA GLY A 364 17.60 -26.52 -16.00
C GLY A 364 17.50 -26.41 -14.47
N SER A 365 16.37 -26.79 -13.89
CA SER A 365 16.25 -27.06 -12.45
C SER A 365 16.84 -28.44 -12.08
N LEU A 366 18.03 -28.75 -12.56
CA LEU A 366 18.76 -29.97 -12.25
C LEU A 366 20.15 -29.59 -11.72
N ARG A 367 20.16 -29.02 -10.52
CA ARG A 367 21.22 -29.17 -9.50
C ARG A 367 20.65 -28.66 -8.17
N GLY A 368 20.24 -29.60 -7.31
CA GLY A 368 20.18 -29.39 -5.86
C GLY A 368 18.91 -28.79 -5.23
N TRP A 369 17.72 -28.93 -5.82
CA TRP A 369 16.46 -28.54 -5.14
C TRP A 369 15.49 -29.72 -5.07
N PRO A 370 15.21 -30.29 -3.88
CA PRO A 370 14.14 -31.27 -3.74
C PRO A 370 12.78 -30.53 -3.70
N ASN A 371 11.97 -30.87 -4.70
CA ASN A 371 10.53 -30.62 -4.86
C ASN A 371 10.13 -29.44 -5.75
N SER A 372 9.19 -29.78 -6.63
CA SER A 372 8.27 -29.00 -7.48
C SER A 372 7.43 -27.91 -6.78
N ARG A 373 7.90 -27.38 -5.65
CA ARG A 373 7.21 -26.40 -4.79
C ARG A 373 7.41 -24.93 -5.21
N GLY A 374 8.03 -24.67 -6.36
CA GLY A 374 8.36 -23.31 -6.81
C GLY A 374 7.21 -22.55 -7.48
N CYS A 375 6.27 -23.26 -8.13
CA CYS A 375 5.18 -22.62 -8.90
C CYS A 375 3.85 -22.55 -8.14
N GLN A 376 3.71 -23.27 -7.03
CA GLN A 376 2.53 -23.18 -6.18
C GLN A 376 2.89 -22.44 -4.89
N GLY A 377 2.23 -21.31 -4.65
CA GLY A 377 2.41 -20.50 -3.45
C GLY A 377 2.43 -21.37 -2.20
N CYS A 378 3.54 -21.34 -1.48
CA CYS A 378 3.75 -22.17 -0.30
C CYS A 378 2.97 -21.57 0.88
N PHE A 379 1.74 -22.04 1.10
CA PHE A 379 0.96 -21.71 2.30
C PHE A 379 1.60 -22.40 3.52
N ARG A 380 2.57 -21.75 4.16
CA ARG A 380 3.01 -22.15 5.51
C ARG A 380 2.07 -21.55 6.54
N ARG A 381 1.00 -22.27 6.90
CA ARG A 381 0.32 -22.01 8.17
C ARG A 381 1.31 -22.32 9.30
N ARG A 382 1.70 -21.30 10.07
CA ARG A 382 2.34 -21.50 11.39
C ARG A 382 1.33 -22.24 12.27
N GLN A 383 1.50 -23.54 12.46
CA GLN A 383 0.86 -24.23 13.58
C GLN A 383 1.41 -23.62 14.86
N VAL A 384 0.53 -22.92 15.58
CA VAL A 384 0.77 -22.52 16.97
C VAL A 384 0.90 -23.83 17.76
N ARG A 385 2.10 -24.11 18.28
CA ARG A 385 2.33 -25.21 19.22
C ARG A 385 1.59 -24.90 20.51
N THR A 386 0.35 -25.36 20.64
CA THR A 386 -0.28 -25.58 21.94
C THR A 386 0.31 -26.88 22.50
N GLY A 387 1.08 -26.77 23.58
CA GLY A 387 1.59 -27.93 24.32
C GLY A 387 0.43 -28.73 24.91
N GLY A 388 0.51 -30.05 24.80
CA GLY A 388 -0.43 -30.93 25.50
C GLY A 388 -0.65 -32.28 24.82
N ARG A 389 0.09 -33.28 25.33
CA ARG A 389 -0.23 -34.72 25.37
C ARG A 389 -0.28 -35.51 24.05
N SER A 390 0.56 -36.53 24.02
CA SER A 390 0.63 -37.64 23.06
C SER A 390 -0.69 -38.42 22.94
N PRO A 391 -1.16 -38.74 21.72
CA PRO A 391 -2.11 -39.81 21.52
C PRO A 391 -1.40 -41.09 21.06
N THR A 392 -1.70 -42.15 21.79
CA THR A 392 -1.33 -43.55 21.55
C THR A 392 -1.85 -44.03 20.20
N LEU A 393 -0.98 -44.68 19.42
CA LEU A 393 -1.32 -45.34 18.16
C LEU A 393 -2.29 -46.50 18.41
N VAL A 394 -3.51 -46.42 17.88
CA VAL A 394 -4.37 -47.59 17.67
C VAL A 394 -4.46 -47.82 16.17
N GLY A 395 -3.78 -48.87 15.70
CA GLY A 395 -3.88 -49.35 14.33
C GLY A 395 -5.13 -50.18 14.15
N GLN A 396 -5.93 -49.87 13.12
CA GLN A 396 -6.85 -50.82 12.53
C GLN A 396 -6.57 -50.92 11.03
N ARG A 397 -6.18 -52.13 10.64
CA ARG A 397 -6.17 -52.62 9.26
C ARG A 397 -7.61 -52.73 8.78
N ILE A 398 -7.89 -52.29 7.57
CA ILE A 398 -9.04 -52.81 6.80
C ILE A 398 -8.50 -53.19 5.43
N SER A 399 -8.64 -54.48 5.17
CA SER A 399 -8.36 -55.20 3.93
C SER A 399 -9.30 -54.80 2.81
N SER A 400 -8.76 -54.90 1.60
CA SER A 400 -9.45 -55.03 0.33
C SER A 400 -10.58 -56.07 0.34
N ASP A 401 -11.72 -55.67 -0.20
CA ASP A 401 -12.44 -56.35 -1.30
C ASP A 401 -13.30 -55.32 -2.05
#